data_AF-A0A5R2MZX7-F1
#
_entry.id   AF-A0A5R2MZX7-F1
#
_cell.length_a   1.000
_cell.length_b   1.000
_cell.length_c   1.000
_cell.angle_alpha   90.00
_cell.angle_beta   90.00
_cell.angle_gamma   90.00
#
_symmetry.space_group_name_H-M   'P 1'
#
loop_
_entity.id
_entity.type
_entity.pdbx_description
1 polymer ?
#
loop_
_entity_poly.entity_id
_entity_poly.type
_entity_poly.pdbx_seq_one_letter_code
_entity_poly.pdbx_strand_id
1 'polypeptide(L)'
;RDFDAVRDMLADGVRLELVARARLSGRKEVATYFGNYSRVRDWHFQPGFVEDRPAILVRDPNDPTAAPAYFILLGWQGGKLAAIRDFRHARYVADGAETFVL
;
A
#
# COMPACT_ATOMS: atom_id res chain seq x y z
N ARG A 1 11.05 2.93 8.14
CA ARG A 1 9.77 3.40 7.55
C ARG A 1 9.80 4.91 7.55
N ASP A 2 10.08 5.53 6.41
CA ASP A 2 10.09 6.98 6.28
C ASP A 2 8.80 7.42 5.59
N PHE A 3 7.79 7.75 6.39
CA PHE A 3 6.50 8.20 5.86
C PHE A 3 6.53 9.66 5.44
N ASP A 4 7.51 10.43 5.89
CA ASP A 4 7.70 11.81 5.46
C ASP A 4 8.20 11.84 4.02
N ALA A 5 9.19 10.99 3.69
CA ALA A 5 9.60 10.77 2.30
C ALA A 5 8.43 10.35 1.39
N VAL A 6 7.55 9.45 1.86
CA VAL A 6 6.36 9.05 1.08
C VAL A 6 5.39 10.21 0.86
N ARG A 7 5.20 11.08 1.86
CA ARG A 7 4.34 12.29 1.74
C ARG A 7 4.89 13.28 0.71
N ASP A 8 6.21 13.34 0.53
CA ASP A 8 6.87 14.19 -0.47
C ASP A 8 6.72 13.66 -1.91
N MET A 9 6.50 12.35 -2.04
CA MET A 9 6.27 11.69 -3.33
C MET A 9 4.83 11.82 -3.83
N LEU A 10 3.87 12.24 -3.00
CA LEU A 10 2.46 12.36 -3.40
C LEU A 10 2.26 13.41 -4.51
N ALA A 11 1.47 13.05 -5.51
CA ALA A 11 0.90 14.01 -6.45
C ALA A 11 -0.18 14.87 -5.76
N ASP A 12 -0.39 16.11 -6.22
CA ASP A 12 -1.41 16.99 -5.63
C ASP A 12 -2.82 16.39 -5.71
N GLY A 13 -3.13 15.73 -6.84
CA GLY A 13 -4.38 15.04 -7.11
C GLY A 13 -4.41 13.55 -6.73
N VAL A 14 -3.52 13.10 -5.83
CA VAL A 14 -3.45 11.68 -5.42
C VAL A 14 -4.80 11.16 -4.93
N ARG A 15 -5.11 9.91 -5.28
CA ARG A 15 -6.31 9.21 -4.79
C ARG A 15 -5.91 8.01 -3.95
N LEU A 16 -6.59 7.84 -2.82
CA LEU A 16 -6.45 6.65 -2.00
C LEU A 16 -7.79 5.93 -1.91
N GLU A 17 -7.78 4.62 -2.13
CA GLU A 17 -8.90 3.73 -1.82
C GLU A 17 -8.44 2.72 -0.78
N LEU A 18 -9.05 2.79 0.42
CA LEU A 18 -9.04 1.69 1.36
C LEU A 18 -10.20 0.79 0.96
N VAL A 19 -9.89 -0.31 0.28
CA VAL A 19 -10.87 -1.13 -0.42
C VAL A 19 -11.99 -1.57 0.55
N ALA A 20 -13.23 -1.38 0.10
CA ALA A 20 -14.44 -1.64 0.87
C ALA A 20 -14.62 -0.82 2.18
N ARG A 21 -13.85 0.25 2.40
CA ARG A 21 -13.95 1.06 3.62
C ARG A 21 -14.03 2.56 3.38
N ALA A 22 -13.13 3.12 2.59
CA ALA A 22 -13.01 4.58 2.46
C ALA A 22 -12.31 4.97 1.17
N ARG A 23 -12.55 6.21 0.75
CA ARG A 23 -11.80 6.87 -0.34
C ARG A 23 -11.40 8.26 0.13
N LEU A 24 -10.15 8.64 -0.13
CA LEU A 24 -9.60 9.95 0.16
C LEU A 24 -9.05 10.55 -1.13
N SER A 25 -9.11 11.87 -1.26
CA SER A 25 -8.64 12.55 -2.45
C SER A 25 -7.82 13.79 -2.11
N GLY A 26 -6.76 13.99 -2.87
CA GLY A 26 -5.85 15.11 -2.72
C GLY A 26 -4.80 14.87 -1.64
N ARG A 27 -3.66 15.53 -1.82
CA ARG A 27 -2.46 15.34 -1.00
C ARG A 27 -2.69 15.53 0.49
N LYS A 28 -3.48 16.54 0.89
CA LYS A 28 -3.74 16.85 2.31
C LYS A 28 -4.46 15.72 3.04
N GLU A 29 -5.53 15.17 2.45
CA GLU A 29 -6.29 14.08 3.06
C GLU A 29 -5.47 12.78 3.05
N VAL A 30 -4.85 12.45 1.92
CA VAL A 30 -4.05 11.22 1.78
C VAL A 30 -2.82 11.23 2.69
N ALA A 31 -2.22 12.38 3.00
CA ALA A 31 -1.09 12.45 3.93
C ALA A 31 -1.42 11.95 5.35
N THR A 32 -2.69 12.03 5.77
CA THR A 32 -3.16 11.58 7.08
C THR A 32 -3.17 10.05 7.21
N TYR A 33 -3.35 9.34 6.10
CA TYR A 33 -3.41 7.87 6.04
C TYR A 33 -2.15 7.21 6.61
N PHE A 34 -0.97 7.76 6.28
CA PHE A 34 0.31 7.22 6.74
C PHE A 34 0.51 7.31 8.26
N GLY A 35 -0.16 8.26 8.93
CA GLY A 35 -0.14 8.37 10.39
C GLY A 35 -0.79 7.16 11.08
N ASN A 36 -1.74 6.49 10.44
CA ASN A 36 -2.35 5.27 10.97
C ASN A 36 -1.43 4.06 10.78
N TYR A 37 -0.66 4.01 9.68
CA TYR A 37 0.28 2.93 9.39
C TYR A 37 1.56 2.98 10.23
N SER A 38 2.00 4.16 10.67
CA SER A 38 3.18 4.29 11.55
C SER A 38 2.98 3.61 12.91
N ARG A 39 1.74 3.41 13.34
CA ARG A 39 1.38 2.77 14.60
C ARG A 39 1.33 1.24 14.51
N VAL A 40 1.22 0.67 13.31
CA VAL A 40 1.10 -0.77 13.09
C VAL A 40 2.49 -1.40 13.07
N ARG A 41 2.94 -1.97 14.18
CA ARG A 41 4.31 -2.51 14.32
C ARG A 41 4.47 -3.95 13.86
N ASP A 42 3.39 -4.71 13.84
CA ASP A 42 3.45 -6.17 13.73
C ASP A 42 3.46 -6.70 12.28
N TRP A 43 3.73 -5.84 11.30
CA TRP A 43 3.65 -6.20 9.88
C TRP A 43 4.98 -5.94 9.18
N HIS A 44 5.41 -6.92 8.39
CA HIS A 44 6.59 -6.81 7.54
C HIS A 44 6.18 -6.30 6.16
N PHE A 45 6.73 -5.14 5.78
CA PHE A 45 6.44 -4.47 4.51
C PHE A 45 7.60 -4.73 3.55
N GLN A 46 7.31 -5.37 2.41
CA GLN A 46 8.28 -5.66 1.36
C GLN A 46 7.87 -4.97 0.05
N PRO A 47 8.76 -4.26 -0.64
CA PRO A 47 8.48 -3.81 -1.99
C PRO A 47 8.38 -5.00 -2.93
N GLY A 48 7.51 -4.89 -3.93
CA GLY A 48 7.30 -5.96 -4.91
C GLY A 48 6.29 -5.57 -5.98
N PHE A 49 5.76 -6.58 -6.64
CA PHE A 49 4.73 -6.45 -7.66
C PHE A 49 3.56 -7.37 -7.37
N VAL A 50 2.38 -6.94 -7.77
CA VAL A 50 1.16 -7.75 -7.79
C VAL A 50 0.50 -7.59 -9.15
N GLU A 51 0.41 -8.66 -9.92
CA GLU A 51 -0.07 -8.62 -11.31
C GLU A 51 0.67 -7.53 -12.13
N ASP A 52 2.01 -7.59 -12.13
CA ASP A 52 2.93 -6.63 -12.77
C ASP A 52 2.80 -5.16 -12.32
N ARG A 53 2.05 -4.88 -11.25
CA ARG A 53 1.89 -3.52 -10.73
C ARG A 53 2.73 -3.31 -9.48
N PRO A 54 3.45 -2.18 -9.36
CA PRO A 54 4.21 -1.84 -8.16
C PRO A 54 3.33 -1.92 -6.91
N ALA A 55 3.82 -2.60 -5.89
CA ALA A 55 3.08 -2.85 -4.68
C ALA A 55 3.99 -2.86 -3.44
N ILE A 56 3.35 -2.69 -2.29
CA ILE A 56 3.92 -3.07 -1.00
C ILE A 56 3.19 -4.34 -0.57
N LEU A 57 3.94 -5.43 -0.46
CA LEU A 57 3.48 -6.71 0.07
C LEU A 57 3.54 -6.65 1.59
N VAL A 58 2.44 -6.99 2.26
CA VAL A 58 2.35 -6.95 3.72
C VAL A 58 2.20 -8.36 4.26
N ARG A 59 3.24 -8.83 4.96
CA ARG A 59 3.35 -10.20 5.46
C ARG A 59 3.21 -10.26 6.98
N ASP A 60 2.69 -11.38 7.46
CA ASP A 60 2.75 -11.74 8.87
C ASP A 60 4.21 -12.12 9.21
N PRO A 61 4.85 -11.47 10.19
CA PRO A 61 6.22 -11.81 10.58
C PRO A 61 6.36 -13.23 11.15
N ASN A 62 5.27 -13.85 11.62
CA ASN A 62 5.28 -15.21 12.14
C ASN A 62 5.19 -16.27 11.04
N ASP A 63 4.78 -15.89 9.83
CA ASP A 63 4.80 -16.76 8.65
C ASP A 63 5.29 -15.97 7.42
N PRO A 64 6.61 -15.71 7.34
CA PRO A 64 7.19 -14.94 6.24
C PRO A 64 7.14 -15.69 4.91
N THR A 65 6.91 -17.01 4.92
CA THR A 65 6.91 -17.88 3.74
C THR A 65 5.55 -18.01 3.07
N ALA A 66 4.46 -17.78 3.79
CA ALA A 66 3.10 -17.77 3.23
C ALA A 66 2.89 -16.67 2.20
N ALA A 67 1.74 -16.67 1.51
CA ALA A 67 1.34 -15.54 0.68
C ALA A 67 1.23 -14.25 1.53
N PRO A 68 1.43 -13.05 0.94
CA PRO A 68 1.19 -11.79 1.64
C PRO A 68 -0.24 -11.76 2.21
N ALA A 69 -0.41 -11.39 3.47
CA ALA A 69 -1.74 -11.34 4.08
C ALA A 69 -2.61 -10.20 3.51
N TYR A 70 -1.99 -9.19 2.91
CA TYR A 70 -2.59 -8.27 1.94
C TYR A 70 -1.48 -7.50 1.22
N PHE A 71 -1.88 -6.64 0.28
CA PHE A 71 -0.96 -5.75 -0.42
C PHE A 71 -1.54 -4.35 -0.58
N ILE A 72 -0.68 -3.40 -0.91
CA ILE A 72 -1.03 -2.02 -1.24
C ILE A 72 -0.48 -1.75 -2.65
N LEU A 73 -1.35 -1.49 -3.61
CA LEU A 73 -0.93 -1.11 -4.97
C LEU A 73 -0.55 0.37 -5.01
N LEU A 74 0.51 0.68 -5.73
CA LEU A 74 1.03 2.03 -5.95
C LEU A 74 0.95 2.39 -7.43
N GLY A 75 0.23 3.47 -7.73
CA GLY A 75 0.13 4.02 -9.08
C GLY A 75 0.96 5.28 -9.22
N TRP A 76 1.84 5.31 -10.22
CA TRP A 76 2.76 6.42 -10.47
C TRP A 76 2.33 7.21 -11.71
N GLN A 77 2.48 8.53 -11.67
CA GLN A 77 2.30 9.42 -12.81
C GLN A 77 3.31 10.56 -12.73
N GLY A 78 4.11 10.76 -13.77
CA GLY A 78 5.13 11.82 -13.80
C GLY A 78 6.12 11.76 -12.63
N GLY A 79 6.50 10.56 -12.19
CA GLY A 79 7.41 10.36 -11.05
C GLY A 79 6.80 10.64 -9.67
N LYS A 80 5.49 10.93 -9.60
CA LYS A 80 4.75 11.14 -8.35
C LYS A 80 3.77 10.00 -8.10
N LEU A 81 3.51 9.73 -6.83
CA LEU A 81 2.52 8.75 -6.39
C LEU A 81 1.12 9.35 -6.56
N ALA A 82 0.38 8.84 -7.54
CA ALA A 82 -0.93 9.34 -7.97
C ALA A 82 -2.09 8.47 -7.50
N ALA A 83 -1.84 7.19 -7.20
CA ALA A 83 -2.87 6.30 -6.68
C ALA A 83 -2.31 5.36 -5.59
N ILE A 84 -3.11 5.13 -4.56
CA ILE A 84 -2.87 4.14 -3.51
C ILE A 84 -4.12 3.29 -3.39
N ARG A 85 -3.98 1.98 -3.50
CA ARG A 85 -5.10 1.04 -3.31
C ARG A 85 -4.74 0.00 -2.27
N ASP A 86 -5.34 0.12 -1.10
CA ASP A 86 -5.02 -0.66 0.09
C ASP A 86 -6.06 -1.76 0.33
N PHE A 87 -5.61 -3.02 0.32
CA PHE A 87 -6.44 -4.21 0.47
C PHE A 87 -6.49 -4.75 1.91
N ARG A 88 -6.08 -3.98 2.92
CA ARG A 88 -6.08 -4.40 4.33
C ARG A 88 -7.39 -5.01 4.83
N HIS A 89 -8.53 -4.53 4.31
CA HIS A 89 -9.87 -5.01 4.64
C HIS A 89 -10.50 -5.94 3.59
N ALA A 90 -9.76 -6.28 2.54
CA ALA A 90 -10.14 -7.18 1.45
C ALA A 90 -9.03 -8.22 1.23
N ARG A 91 -8.60 -8.86 2.31
CA ARG A 91 -7.42 -9.76 2.33
C ARG A 91 -7.54 -10.97 1.39
N TYR A 92 -8.75 -11.46 1.20
CA TYR A 92 -9.07 -12.57 0.28
C TYR A 92 -8.59 -12.33 -1.16
N VAL A 93 -8.34 -11.08 -1.55
CA VAL A 93 -7.81 -10.75 -2.88
C VAL A 93 -6.38 -11.26 -3.04
N ALA A 94 -5.61 -11.39 -1.95
CA ALA A 94 -4.24 -11.88 -2.00
C ALA A 94 -4.14 -13.38 -2.31
N ASP A 95 -5.18 -14.17 -2.02
CA ASP A 95 -5.17 -15.63 -2.18
C ASP A 95 -5.06 -16.08 -3.65
N GLY A 96 -5.48 -15.22 -4.58
CA GLY A 96 -5.46 -15.50 -6.02
C GLY A 96 -4.57 -14.56 -6.84
N ALA A 97 -3.75 -13.74 -6.19
CA ALA A 97 -2.92 -12.75 -6.88
C ALA A 97 -1.50 -13.28 -7.09
N GLU A 98 -0.96 -13.09 -8.29
CA GLU A 98 0.45 -13.33 -8.56
C GLU A 98 1.28 -12.23 -7.92
N THR A 99 2.31 -12.62 -7.15
CA THR A 99 3.19 -11.67 -6.45
C THR A 99 4.65 -11.97 -6.71
N PHE A 100 5.44 -10.90 -6.87
CA PHE A 100 6.89 -10.95 -7.00
C PHE A 100 7.54 -10.02 -5.98
N VAL A 101 8.56 -10.49 -5.27
CA VAL A 101 9.31 -9.71 -4.28
C VAL A 101 10.56 -9.14 -4.93
N LEU A 102 10.91 -7.90 -4.61
CA LEU A 102 12.15 -7.24 -5.06
C LEU A 102 13.36 -7.52 -4.16
#